data_AF-A0A975DAG2-F1
#
_entry.id   AF-A0A975DAG2-F1
#
_cell.length_a   1.000
_cell.length_b   1.000
_cell.length_c   1.000
_cell.angle_alpha   90.00
_cell.angle_beta   90.00
_cell.angle_gamma   90.00
#
_symmetry.space_group_name_H-M   'P 1'
#
loop_
_entity.id
_entity.type
_entity.pdbx_description
1 polymer ?
#
loop_
_entity_poly.entity_id
_entity_poly.type
_entity_poly.pdbx_seq_one_letter_code
_entity_poly.pdbx_strand_id
1 'polypeptide(L)'
;MSTPKLDTINRSTSTQASLLAQSAEQNAASAETMSEVVSMFAELDEQTHLHVINYSKQFLDSVFPLEHGSHKDVKSYVVYYRHLLAFLEDGTQAGLAHPEQFVALSGHKENPSSIVLKTNGYHVEILFNPCGEHGRRDKANIDDIQVETFEDKQKASEAQSLEHAMTNRRWFSLLKKERHFKLDANGQPKYACLNVAKEFTNKDGEDYQLN
;
A
#
# COMPACT_ATOMS: atom_id res chain seq x y z
N MET A 1 29.59 3.97 75.64
CA MET A 1 28.80 5.06 75.04
C MET A 1 29.00 5.01 73.54
N SER A 2 28.17 4.23 72.84
CA SER A 2 28.20 4.17 71.37
C SER A 2 27.43 5.37 70.84
N THR A 3 28.01 6.12 69.91
CA THR A 3 27.52 7.45 69.51
C THR A 3 26.36 7.31 68.50
N PRO A 4 25.16 7.86 68.78
CA PRO A 4 23.95 7.70 67.95
C PRO A 4 24.03 8.32 66.54
N LYS A 5 25.09 9.07 66.24
CA LYS A 5 25.29 9.73 64.94
C LYS A 5 25.69 8.76 63.81
N LEU A 6 26.42 7.67 64.11
CA LEU A 6 26.88 6.74 63.07
C LEU A 6 25.74 5.83 62.56
N ASP A 7 24.88 5.36 63.47
CA ASP A 7 23.73 4.52 63.12
C ASP A 7 22.67 5.27 62.29
N THR A 8 22.55 6.58 62.50
CA THR A 8 21.58 7.41 61.77
C THR A 8 22.01 7.62 60.31
N ILE A 9 23.32 7.79 60.07
CA ILE A 9 23.88 7.97 58.72
C ILE A 9 23.85 6.66 57.93
N ASN A 10 24.14 5.52 58.56
CA ASN A 10 24.05 4.22 57.89
C ASN A 10 22.61 3.81 57.55
N ARG A 11 21.62 4.20 58.37
CA ARG A 11 20.20 4.00 58.03
C ARG A 11 19.77 4.90 56.88
N SER A 12 20.17 6.17 56.86
CA SER A 12 19.76 7.09 55.79
C SER A 12 20.36 6.73 54.43
N THR A 13 21.62 6.28 54.38
CA THR A 13 22.25 5.79 53.13
C THR A 13 21.64 4.47 52.65
N SER A 14 21.33 3.54 53.57
CA SER A 14 20.61 2.30 53.26
C SER A 14 19.22 2.55 52.67
N THR A 15 18.48 3.53 53.20
CA THR A 15 17.13 3.88 52.70
C THR A 15 17.18 4.55 51.33
N GLN A 16 18.16 5.43 51.09
CA GLN A 16 18.34 6.05 49.77
C GLN A 16 18.70 5.04 48.68
N ALA A 17 19.59 4.07 48.98
CA ALA A 17 19.93 3.01 48.04
C ALA A 17 18.73 2.12 47.70
N SER A 18 17.90 1.79 48.69
CA SER A 18 16.67 1.01 48.48
C SER A 18 15.64 1.73 47.60
N LEU A 19 15.49 3.05 47.79
CA LEU A 19 14.57 3.87 46.97
C LEU A 19 15.04 3.97 45.51
N LEU A 20 16.35 4.10 45.28
CA LEU A 20 16.93 4.10 43.93
C LEU A 20 16.80 2.75 43.23
N ALA A 21 16.98 1.65 43.95
CA ALA A 21 16.77 0.31 43.40
C ALA A 21 15.30 0.10 43.01
N GLN A 22 14.36 0.50 43.89
CA GLN A 22 12.93 0.37 43.64
C GLN A 22 12.45 1.23 42.47
N SER A 23 13.00 2.45 42.32
CA SER A 23 12.68 3.32 41.17
C SER A 23 13.28 2.79 39.86
N ALA A 24 14.46 2.18 39.91
CA ALA A 24 15.07 1.52 38.75
C ALA A 24 14.24 0.30 38.29
N GLU A 25 13.78 -0.53 39.23
CA GLU A 25 12.90 -1.68 38.95
C GLU A 25 11.55 -1.23 38.35
N GLN A 26 10.92 -0.18 38.90
CA GLN A 26 9.69 0.38 38.35
C GLN A 26 9.87 0.96 36.93
N ASN A 27 10.99 1.63 36.67
CA ASN A 27 11.31 2.14 35.34
C ASN A 27 11.57 1.00 34.34
N ALA A 28 12.26 -0.07 34.77
CA ALA A 28 12.49 -1.24 33.95
C ALA A 28 11.18 -1.96 33.59
N ALA A 29 10.30 -2.19 34.57
CA ALA A 29 8.99 -2.77 34.34
C ALA A 29 8.11 -1.91 33.42
N SER A 30 8.15 -0.57 33.58
CA SER A 30 7.41 0.35 32.69
C SER A 30 7.95 0.36 31.26
N ALA A 31 9.27 0.18 31.08
CA ALA A 31 9.87 0.07 29.75
C ALA A 31 9.51 -1.26 29.07
N GLU A 32 9.43 -2.35 29.84
CA GLU A 32 9.00 -3.66 29.37
C GLU A 32 7.54 -3.63 28.88
N THR A 33 6.62 -3.04 29.66
CA THR A 33 5.23 -2.88 29.24
C THR A 33 5.06 -1.99 28.01
N MET A 34 5.86 -0.91 27.88
CA MET A 34 5.85 -0.09 26.68
C MET A 34 6.35 -0.84 25.44
N SER A 35 7.37 -1.69 25.60
CA SER A 35 7.89 -2.55 24.52
C SER A 35 6.83 -3.55 24.03
N GLU A 36 6.08 -4.15 24.96
CA GLU A 36 4.96 -5.04 24.64
C GLU A 36 3.87 -4.31 23.86
N VAL A 37 3.44 -3.13 24.33
CA VAL A 37 2.41 -2.32 23.64
C VAL A 37 2.86 -1.94 22.23
N VAL A 38 4.10 -1.48 22.05
CA VAL A 38 4.65 -1.15 20.73
C VAL A 38 4.66 -2.37 19.81
N SER A 39 5.02 -3.55 20.33
CA SER A 39 5.02 -4.79 19.55
C SER A 39 3.60 -5.18 19.12
N MET A 40 2.63 -5.08 20.02
CA MET A 40 1.21 -5.32 19.69
C MET A 40 0.70 -4.37 18.60
N PHE A 41 1.04 -3.08 18.67
CA PHE A 41 0.66 -2.12 17.63
C PHE A 41 1.35 -2.42 16.29
N ALA A 42 2.63 -2.83 16.31
CA ALA A 42 3.34 -3.22 15.10
C ALA A 42 2.72 -4.46 14.43
N GLU A 43 2.33 -5.47 15.21
CA GLU A 43 1.61 -6.64 14.71
C GLU A 43 0.25 -6.27 14.12
N LEU A 44 -0.51 -5.38 14.79
CA LEU A 44 -1.79 -4.88 14.28
C LEU A 44 -1.63 -4.12 12.96
N ASP A 45 -0.59 -3.29 12.87
CA ASP A 45 -0.26 -2.56 11.64
C ASP A 45 0.08 -3.51 10.49
N GLU A 46 0.82 -4.58 10.78
CA GLU A 46 1.17 -5.59 9.78
C GLU A 46 -0.04 -6.43 9.35
N GLN A 47 -0.90 -6.84 10.29
CA GLN A 47 -2.16 -7.52 9.95
C GLN A 47 -3.07 -6.64 9.09
N THR A 48 -3.17 -5.36 9.44
CA THR A 48 -3.94 -4.38 8.67
C THR A 48 -3.37 -4.23 7.27
N HIS A 49 -2.05 -4.16 7.13
CA HIS A 49 -1.37 -4.08 5.85
C HIS A 49 -1.66 -5.29 4.96
N LEU A 50 -1.48 -6.50 5.49
CA LEU A 50 -1.76 -7.75 4.77
C LEU A 50 -3.23 -7.84 4.35
N HIS A 51 -4.15 -7.40 5.20
CA HIS A 51 -5.57 -7.37 4.88
C HIS A 51 -5.86 -6.47 3.67
N VAL A 52 -5.28 -5.26 3.64
CA VAL A 52 -5.48 -4.29 2.55
C VAL A 52 -4.88 -4.80 1.22
N ILE A 53 -3.66 -5.37 1.24
CA ILE A 53 -3.08 -5.98 0.03
C ILE A 53 -3.96 -7.13 -0.47
N ASN A 54 -4.35 -8.05 0.41
CA ASN A 54 -5.15 -9.21 0.03
C ASN A 54 -6.49 -8.79 -0.59
N TYR A 55 -7.18 -7.84 0.02
CA TYR A 55 -8.42 -7.28 -0.53
C TYR A 55 -8.18 -6.65 -1.91
N SER A 56 -7.08 -5.92 -2.08
CA SER A 56 -6.75 -5.26 -3.35
C SER A 56 -6.42 -6.27 -4.46
N LYS A 57 -5.79 -7.39 -4.12
CA LYS A 57 -5.55 -8.49 -5.08
C LYS A 57 -6.81 -9.30 -5.39
N GLN A 58 -7.72 -9.46 -4.43
CA GLN A 58 -9.05 -10.02 -4.69
C GLN A 58 -9.88 -9.13 -5.64
N PHE A 59 -9.73 -7.81 -5.54
CA PHE A 59 -10.29 -6.89 -6.53
C PHE A 59 -9.72 -7.18 -7.93
N LEU A 60 -8.40 -7.41 -8.07
CA LEU A 60 -7.81 -7.82 -9.34
C LEU A 60 -8.39 -9.15 -9.83
N ASP A 61 -8.48 -10.17 -8.98
CA ASP A 61 -9.08 -11.46 -9.35
C ASP A 61 -10.53 -11.31 -9.84
N SER A 62 -11.28 -10.35 -9.31
CA SER A 62 -12.68 -10.13 -9.66
C SER A 62 -12.85 -9.40 -10.99
N VAL A 63 -11.94 -8.49 -11.33
CA VAL A 63 -12.08 -7.58 -12.50
C VAL A 63 -11.18 -7.99 -13.66
N PHE A 64 -10.01 -8.53 -13.35
CA PHE A 64 -8.95 -8.92 -14.28
C PHE A 64 -8.46 -10.35 -14.01
N PRO A 65 -9.36 -11.35 -13.93
CA PRO A 65 -8.98 -12.70 -13.52
C PRO A 65 -7.83 -13.25 -14.36
N LEU A 66 -6.92 -13.98 -13.72
CA LEU A 66 -6.00 -14.87 -14.41
C LEU A 66 -6.76 -16.05 -15.02
N GLU A 67 -6.24 -16.64 -16.10
CA GLU A 67 -6.82 -17.85 -16.69
C GLU A 67 -6.89 -19.01 -15.68
N HIS A 68 -5.92 -19.08 -14.78
CA HIS A 68 -5.90 -19.95 -13.61
C HIS A 68 -5.06 -19.32 -12.50
N GLY A 69 -5.33 -19.73 -11.25
CA GLY A 69 -4.68 -19.17 -10.07
C GLY A 69 -5.30 -17.85 -9.61
N SER A 70 -4.56 -17.10 -8.80
CA SER A 70 -4.99 -15.82 -8.23
C SER A 70 -3.81 -14.84 -8.18
N HIS A 71 -4.10 -13.55 -8.35
CA HIS A 71 -3.14 -12.46 -8.19
C HIS A 71 -2.43 -12.48 -6.82
N LYS A 72 -3.05 -13.09 -5.80
CA LYS A 72 -2.45 -13.27 -4.46
C LYS A 72 -1.21 -14.18 -4.46
N ASP A 73 -1.16 -15.13 -5.39
CA ASP A 73 -0.13 -16.16 -5.46
C ASP A 73 0.98 -15.81 -6.47
N VAL A 74 0.87 -14.65 -7.13
CA VAL A 74 1.85 -14.18 -8.12
C VAL A 74 3.14 -13.74 -7.42
N LYS A 75 4.28 -14.14 -7.99
CA LYS A 75 5.64 -13.73 -7.61
C LYS A 75 6.25 -12.70 -8.57
N SER A 76 5.81 -12.67 -9.82
CA SER A 76 6.24 -11.64 -10.77
C SER A 76 5.28 -11.54 -11.95
N TYR A 77 5.26 -10.36 -12.56
CA TYR A 77 4.62 -10.10 -13.83
C TYR A 77 5.67 -9.78 -14.87
N VAL A 78 5.54 -10.36 -16.06
CA VAL A 78 6.36 -10.00 -17.21
C VAL A 78 5.45 -9.77 -18.41
N VAL A 79 5.93 -8.97 -19.36
CA VAL A 79 5.30 -8.79 -20.65
C VAL A 79 6.10 -9.58 -21.68
N TYR A 80 5.57 -10.71 -22.12
CA TYR A 80 6.18 -11.49 -23.18
C TYR A 80 5.48 -11.19 -24.52
N TYR A 81 6.26 -10.67 -25.46
CA TYR A 81 5.74 -10.13 -26.73
C TYR A 81 4.73 -9.00 -26.50
N ARG A 82 3.43 -9.33 -26.50
CA ARG A 82 2.29 -8.41 -26.30
C ARG A 82 1.32 -8.89 -25.21
N HIS A 83 1.70 -9.92 -24.46
CA HIS A 83 0.85 -10.55 -23.45
C HIS A 83 1.45 -10.39 -22.06
N LEU A 84 0.58 -10.15 -21.08
CA LEU A 84 0.94 -10.21 -19.67
C LEU A 84 1.01 -11.68 -19.23
N LEU A 85 2.12 -12.07 -18.61
CA LEU A 85 2.30 -13.35 -17.95
C LEU A 85 2.57 -13.12 -16.47
N ALA A 86 1.82 -13.83 -15.63
CA ALA A 86 1.99 -13.88 -14.19
C ALA A 86 2.64 -15.22 -13.80
N PHE A 87 3.76 -15.17 -13.09
CA PHE A 87 4.42 -16.36 -12.55
C PHE A 87 3.93 -16.61 -11.13
N LEU A 88 3.38 -17.79 -10.89
CA LEU A 88 2.76 -18.17 -9.62
C LEU A 88 3.75 -18.83 -8.67
N GLU A 89 3.39 -18.86 -7.38
CA GLU A 89 4.25 -19.39 -6.31
C GLU A 89 4.60 -20.87 -6.48
N ASP A 90 3.69 -21.65 -7.06
CA ASP A 90 3.84 -23.07 -7.35
C ASP A 90 4.72 -23.38 -8.58
N GLY A 91 5.23 -22.33 -9.25
CA GLY A 91 6.07 -22.44 -10.44
C GLY A 91 5.31 -22.50 -11.76
N THR A 92 3.98 -22.46 -11.74
CA THR A 92 3.16 -22.33 -12.96
C THR A 92 3.13 -20.88 -13.44
N GLN A 93 2.60 -20.66 -14.64
CA GLN A 93 2.40 -19.33 -15.22
C GLN A 93 1.01 -19.22 -15.83
N ALA A 94 0.39 -18.04 -15.70
CA ALA A 94 -0.92 -17.75 -16.25
C ALA A 94 -0.93 -16.41 -16.99
N GLY A 95 -1.71 -16.33 -18.06
CA GLY A 95 -2.13 -15.04 -18.63
C GLY A 95 -3.39 -14.53 -17.91
N LEU A 96 -3.87 -13.35 -18.32
CA LEU A 96 -5.23 -12.90 -18.01
C LEU A 96 -6.23 -13.81 -18.74
N ALA A 97 -7.36 -14.12 -18.11
CA ALA A 97 -8.48 -14.82 -18.75
C ALA A 97 -9.05 -14.01 -19.93
N HIS A 98 -8.90 -12.69 -19.88
CA HIS A 98 -9.23 -11.74 -20.95
C HIS A 98 -7.95 -10.96 -21.35
N PRO A 99 -7.12 -11.50 -22.26
CA PRO A 99 -5.82 -10.92 -22.59
C PRO A 99 -5.86 -9.47 -23.09
N GLU A 100 -6.98 -9.04 -23.67
CA GLU A 100 -7.20 -7.67 -24.16
C GLU A 100 -7.28 -6.63 -23.04
N GLN A 101 -7.48 -7.06 -21.80
CA GLN A 101 -7.51 -6.15 -20.65
C GLN A 101 -6.12 -5.58 -20.35
N PHE A 102 -5.03 -6.25 -20.75
CA PHE A 102 -3.69 -5.68 -20.68
C PHE A 102 -3.46 -4.72 -21.85
N VAL A 103 -3.22 -3.43 -21.54
CA VAL A 103 -3.16 -2.37 -22.56
C VAL A 103 -1.81 -1.68 -22.64
N ALA A 104 -1.11 -1.51 -21.51
CA ALA A 104 0.12 -0.76 -21.44
C ALA A 104 0.99 -1.15 -20.23
N LEU A 105 2.24 -0.69 -20.23
CA LEU A 105 3.20 -0.84 -19.15
C LEU A 105 4.10 0.40 -19.04
N SER A 106 4.83 0.49 -17.94
CA SER A 106 6.01 1.35 -17.82
C SER A 106 7.23 0.52 -17.43
N GLY A 107 8.42 0.98 -17.81
CA GLY A 107 9.66 0.26 -17.58
C GLY A 107 9.91 -0.88 -18.58
N HIS A 108 10.79 -1.82 -18.22
CA HIS A 108 11.21 -2.89 -19.13
C HIS A 108 10.20 -4.05 -19.15
N LYS A 109 9.98 -4.69 -20.30
CA LYS A 109 9.01 -5.79 -20.44
C LYS A 109 9.25 -6.97 -19.49
N GLU A 110 10.51 -7.31 -19.23
CA GLU A 110 10.89 -8.41 -18.33
C GLU A 110 10.80 -8.04 -16.84
N ASN A 111 10.76 -6.74 -16.53
CA ASN A 111 10.67 -6.23 -15.16
C ASN A 111 9.97 -4.86 -15.18
N PRO A 112 8.64 -4.84 -15.42
CA PRO A 112 7.91 -3.59 -15.56
C PRO A 112 7.91 -2.83 -14.23
N SER A 113 8.01 -1.50 -14.29
CA SER A 113 7.78 -0.65 -13.11
C SER A 113 6.29 -0.49 -12.83
N SER A 114 5.45 -0.64 -13.86
CA SER A 114 4.00 -0.80 -13.70
C SER A 114 3.36 -1.48 -14.90
N ILE A 115 2.18 -2.06 -14.70
CA ILE A 115 1.31 -2.55 -15.77
C ILE A 115 -0.05 -1.86 -15.68
N VAL A 116 -0.66 -1.62 -16.84
CA VAL A 116 -1.96 -0.99 -16.96
C VAL A 116 -2.96 -1.98 -17.53
N LEU A 117 -4.01 -2.20 -16.75
CA LEU A 117 -5.16 -3.00 -17.10
C LEU A 117 -6.35 -2.08 -17.37
N LYS A 118 -7.28 -2.53 -18.21
CA LYS A 118 -8.43 -1.73 -18.62
C LYS A 118 -9.73 -2.53 -18.60
N THR A 119 -10.78 -1.89 -18.09
CA THR A 119 -12.18 -2.27 -18.34
C THR A 119 -12.81 -1.29 -19.34
N ASN A 120 -14.05 -1.53 -19.77
CA ASN A 120 -14.76 -0.58 -20.63
C ASN A 120 -14.98 0.80 -19.99
N GLY A 121 -14.80 0.96 -18.67
CA GLY A 121 -15.09 2.20 -17.95
C GLY A 121 -13.88 2.91 -17.32
N TYR A 122 -12.80 2.19 -17.01
CA TYR A 122 -11.66 2.76 -16.28
C TYR A 122 -10.38 1.94 -16.46
N HIS A 123 -9.24 2.58 -16.22
CA HIS A 123 -7.94 1.93 -16.11
C HIS A 123 -7.59 1.56 -14.67
N VAL A 124 -6.78 0.52 -14.50
CA VAL A 124 -6.13 0.15 -13.24
C VAL A 124 -4.65 0.00 -13.50
N GLU A 125 -3.83 0.73 -12.74
CA GLU A 125 -2.39 0.60 -12.76
C GLU A 125 -1.94 -0.21 -11.54
N ILE A 126 -1.09 -1.22 -11.78
CA ILE A 126 -0.41 -1.97 -10.73
C ILE A 126 1.05 -1.51 -10.75
N LEU A 127 1.48 -0.86 -9.67
CA LEU A 127 2.84 -0.32 -9.53
C LEU A 127 3.73 -1.32 -8.79
N PHE A 128 4.95 -1.51 -9.29
CA PHE A 128 5.93 -2.42 -8.71
C PHE A 128 7.12 -1.64 -8.16
N ASN A 129 7.45 -1.87 -6.89
CA ASN A 129 8.63 -1.31 -6.26
C ASN A 129 9.11 -2.21 -5.10
N PRO A 130 10.15 -3.04 -5.29
CA PRO A 130 10.65 -3.94 -4.23
C PRO A 130 11.23 -3.19 -3.02
N CYS A 131 11.58 -1.91 -3.18
CA CYS A 131 12.06 -1.05 -2.09
C CYS A 131 10.94 -0.18 -1.49
N GLY A 132 9.71 -0.28 -2.00
CA GLY A 132 8.57 0.53 -1.60
C GLY A 132 7.98 0.11 -0.26
N GLU A 133 7.05 0.93 0.26
CA GLU A 133 6.41 0.69 1.55
C GLU A 133 5.68 -0.64 1.58
N HIS A 134 4.97 -0.95 0.49
CA HIS A 134 4.14 -2.15 0.36
C HIS A 134 4.86 -3.22 -0.47
N GLY A 135 5.57 -2.82 -1.52
CA GLY A 135 6.20 -3.79 -2.43
C GLY A 135 7.25 -4.66 -1.75
N ARG A 136 7.99 -4.15 -0.75
CA ARG A 136 8.95 -4.97 0.02
C ARG A 136 8.31 -6.10 0.85
N ARG A 137 6.99 -6.05 1.04
CA ARG A 137 6.19 -7.04 1.80
C ARG A 137 5.30 -7.88 0.89
N ASP A 138 5.25 -7.59 -0.40
CA ASP A 138 4.45 -8.32 -1.38
C ASP A 138 5.32 -9.28 -2.21
N LYS A 139 4.80 -10.50 -2.46
CA LYS A 139 5.53 -11.51 -3.25
C LYS A 139 5.85 -11.07 -4.68
N ALA A 140 4.97 -10.26 -5.29
CA ALA A 140 5.13 -9.72 -6.63
C ALA A 140 5.69 -8.30 -6.64
N ASN A 141 6.17 -7.80 -5.49
CA ASN A 141 6.64 -6.43 -5.32
C ASN A 141 5.58 -5.35 -5.62
N ILE A 142 4.28 -5.66 -5.50
CA ILE A 142 3.20 -4.67 -5.69
C ILE A 142 3.29 -3.60 -4.60
N ASP A 143 3.62 -2.39 -5.00
CA ASP A 143 3.71 -1.23 -4.12
C ASP A 143 2.42 -0.42 -4.07
N ASP A 144 1.63 -0.44 -5.15
CA ASP A 144 0.31 0.17 -5.16
C ASP A 144 -0.57 -0.44 -6.26
N ILE A 145 -1.89 -0.36 -6.06
CA ILE A 145 -2.89 -0.63 -7.09
C ILE A 145 -3.73 0.64 -7.16
N GLN A 146 -3.73 1.30 -8.31
CA GLN A 146 -4.40 2.58 -8.50
C GLN A 146 -5.52 2.44 -9.53
N VAL A 147 -6.72 2.84 -9.15
CA VAL A 147 -7.90 2.84 -10.00
C VAL A 147 -8.10 4.25 -10.55
N GLU A 148 -8.27 4.36 -11.86
CA GLU A 148 -8.63 5.61 -12.50
C GLU A 148 -10.04 6.04 -12.08
N THR A 149 -10.16 7.32 -11.73
CA THR A 149 -11.41 7.99 -11.41
C THR A 149 -11.51 9.30 -12.20
N PHE A 150 -12.74 9.79 -12.33
CA PHE A 150 -13.05 11.05 -12.99
C PHE A 150 -13.73 11.98 -11.99
N GLU A 151 -13.61 13.30 -12.18
CA GLU A 151 -14.46 14.23 -11.44
C GLU A 151 -15.94 14.05 -11.80
N ASP A 152 -16.78 14.19 -10.78
CA ASP A 152 -18.22 14.00 -10.87
C ASP A 152 -18.84 14.98 -11.87
N LYS A 153 -19.56 14.46 -12.88
CA LYS A 153 -20.05 15.22 -14.04
C LYS A 153 -20.97 16.38 -13.69
N GLN A 154 -21.57 16.41 -12.49
CA GLN A 154 -22.45 17.50 -12.05
C GLN A 154 -21.73 18.84 -11.79
N LYS A 155 -20.39 18.86 -11.66
CA LYS A 155 -19.60 20.10 -11.63
C LYS A 155 -18.89 20.44 -12.94
N ALA A 156 -18.96 19.54 -13.93
CA ALA A 156 -18.34 19.72 -15.24
C ALA A 156 -19.20 20.59 -16.20
N SER A 157 -20.19 21.34 -15.69
CA SER A 157 -21.11 22.14 -16.51
C SER A 157 -20.48 23.39 -17.15
N GLU A 158 -19.18 23.61 -16.97
CA GLU A 158 -18.45 24.74 -17.59
C GLU A 158 -17.39 24.30 -18.63
N ALA A 159 -17.13 23.00 -18.82
CA ALA A 159 -16.06 22.52 -19.69
C ALA A 159 -16.60 21.88 -20.99
N GLN A 160 -17.00 22.72 -21.96
CA GLN A 160 -17.47 22.30 -23.29
C GLN A 160 -16.32 21.97 -24.28
N SER A 161 -15.27 21.25 -23.87
CA SER A 161 -14.28 20.72 -24.81
C SER A 161 -13.75 19.34 -24.43
N LEU A 162 -13.53 18.48 -25.44
CA LEU A 162 -12.88 17.16 -25.32
C LEU A 162 -11.47 17.26 -24.72
N GLU A 163 -10.81 18.41 -24.88
CA GLU A 163 -9.48 18.71 -24.36
C GLU A 163 -9.46 18.80 -22.82
N HIS A 164 -10.51 19.36 -22.20
CA HIS A 164 -10.63 19.46 -20.75
C HIS A 164 -11.01 18.13 -20.06
N ALA A 165 -11.54 17.16 -20.80
CA ALA A 165 -11.85 15.84 -20.27
C ALA A 165 -10.56 15.04 -19.93
N MET A 166 -9.47 15.26 -20.68
CA MET A 166 -8.18 14.63 -20.42
C MET A 166 -7.49 15.19 -19.16
N THR A 167 -7.82 16.41 -18.73
CA THR A 167 -7.17 17.10 -17.61
C THR A 167 -7.73 16.75 -16.23
N ASN A 168 -8.83 15.99 -16.17
CA ASN A 168 -9.52 15.65 -14.91
C ASN A 168 -9.35 14.18 -14.47
N ARG A 169 -8.43 13.43 -15.09
CA ARG A 169 -8.10 12.06 -14.67
C ARG A 169 -7.45 12.09 -13.29
N ARG A 170 -7.97 11.24 -12.41
CA ARG A 170 -7.52 11.10 -11.03
C ARG A 170 -7.25 9.64 -10.74
N TRP A 171 -6.32 9.37 -9.83
CA TRP A 171 -5.95 8.01 -9.47
C TRP A 171 -6.20 7.77 -7.99
N PHE A 172 -7.06 6.80 -7.71
CA PHE A 172 -7.37 6.35 -6.36
C PHE A 172 -6.48 5.16 -6.00
N SER A 173 -5.62 5.32 -5.00
CA SER A 173 -4.78 4.24 -4.48
C SER A 173 -5.57 3.33 -3.56
N LEU A 174 -5.44 2.01 -3.75
CA LEU A 174 -6.03 1.00 -2.88
C LEU A 174 -5.17 0.70 -1.64
N LEU A 175 -3.85 0.97 -1.69
CA LEU A 175 -2.93 0.59 -0.61
C LEU A 175 -2.53 1.78 0.30
N LYS A 176 -2.45 3.01 -0.23
CA LYS A 176 -1.94 4.14 0.55
C LYS A 176 -2.89 4.56 1.67
N LYS A 177 -2.34 4.68 2.87
CA LYS A 177 -3.04 5.02 4.12
C LYS A 177 -3.49 6.47 4.23
N GLU A 178 -3.17 7.36 3.29
CA GLU A 178 -3.72 8.74 3.20
C GLU A 178 -5.22 8.74 2.82
N ARG A 179 -5.97 7.87 3.48
CA ARG A 179 -7.43 7.82 3.53
C ARG A 179 -7.91 9.02 4.33
N HIS A 180 -7.72 10.22 3.81
CA HIS A 180 -8.61 11.32 4.14
C HIS A 180 -9.97 10.99 3.50
N PHE A 181 -10.69 10.02 4.07
CA PHE A 181 -12.13 9.94 3.93
C PHE A 181 -12.67 11.27 4.46
N LYS A 182 -12.87 12.22 3.56
CA LYS A 182 -13.58 13.44 3.89
C LYS A 182 -14.99 13.21 3.38
N LEU A 183 -15.97 13.27 4.26
CA LEU A 183 -17.33 13.42 3.78
C LEU A 183 -17.41 14.82 3.16
N ASP A 184 -18.04 14.94 1.99
CA ASP A 184 -18.40 16.25 1.47
C ASP A 184 -19.50 16.90 2.34
N ALA A 185 -19.93 18.10 1.98
CA ALA A 185 -20.98 18.80 2.71
C ALA A 185 -22.34 18.04 2.73
N ASN A 186 -22.50 17.00 1.91
CA ASN A 186 -23.69 16.18 1.78
C ASN A 186 -23.53 14.79 2.41
N GLY A 187 -22.41 14.51 3.09
CA GLY A 187 -22.15 13.20 3.69
C GLY A 187 -21.67 12.13 2.71
N GLN A 188 -21.29 12.48 1.48
CA GLN A 188 -20.75 11.52 0.51
C GLN A 188 -19.23 11.37 0.66
N PRO A 189 -18.69 10.15 0.51
CA PRO A 189 -17.26 9.91 0.65
C PRO A 189 -16.47 10.59 -0.47
N LYS A 190 -15.59 11.52 -0.11
CA LYS A 190 -14.59 12.12 -0.97
C LYS A 190 -13.27 11.40 -0.75
N TYR A 191 -12.86 10.65 -1.77
CA TYR A 191 -11.59 9.93 -1.77
C TYR A 191 -10.44 10.88 -2.11
N ALA A 192 -9.34 10.78 -1.37
CA ALA A 192 -8.09 11.41 -1.76
C ALA A 192 -7.60 10.72 -3.04
N CYS A 193 -7.59 11.45 -4.15
CA CYS A 193 -7.04 10.95 -5.41
C CYS A 193 -5.79 11.74 -5.75
N LEU A 194 -4.84 11.05 -6.37
CA LEU A 194 -3.63 11.64 -6.92
C LEU A 194 -3.96 12.31 -8.25
N ASN A 195 -3.59 13.58 -8.39
CA ASN A 195 -3.66 14.30 -9.66
C ASN A 195 -2.26 14.33 -10.28
N VAL A 196 -1.88 13.22 -10.90
CA VAL A 196 -0.54 13.03 -11.48
C VAL A 196 -0.73 12.60 -12.92
N ALA A 197 -0.07 13.31 -13.84
CA ALA A 197 0.03 12.89 -15.23
C ALA A 197 0.83 11.59 -15.30
N LYS A 198 0.31 10.61 -16.03
CA LYS A 198 0.96 9.32 -16.20
C LYS A 198 1.18 9.04 -17.67
N GLU A 199 2.35 8.49 -17.96
CA GLU A 199 2.78 8.11 -19.29
C GLU A 199 3.05 6.60 -19.28
N PHE A 200 2.62 5.93 -20.34
CA PHE A 200 2.73 4.50 -20.49
C PHE A 200 3.11 4.14 -21.92
N THR A 201 3.72 2.97 -22.09
CA THR A 201 4.02 2.37 -23.39
C THR A 201 2.99 1.28 -23.67
N ASN A 202 2.36 1.29 -24.84
CA ASN A 202 1.41 0.28 -25.25
C ASN A 202 2.10 -1.06 -25.58
N LYS A 203 1.31 -2.10 -25.85
CA LYS A 203 1.81 -3.44 -26.23
C LYS A 203 2.76 -3.46 -27.44
N ASP A 204 2.66 -2.48 -28.32
CA ASP A 204 3.44 -2.36 -29.55
C ASP A 204 4.74 -1.55 -29.37
N GLY A 205 4.93 -0.95 -28.19
CA GLY A 205 6.13 -0.14 -27.89
C GLY A 205 5.96 1.35 -28.18
N GLU A 206 4.75 1.81 -28.49
CA GLU A 206 4.44 3.22 -28.76
C GLU A 206 3.80 3.87 -27.52
N ASP A 207 3.66 5.18 -27.52
CA ASP A 207 2.99 5.91 -26.43
C ASP A 207 1.51 5.46 -26.30
N TYR A 208 1.11 5.09 -25.09
CA TYR A 208 -0.27 4.75 -24.78
C TYR A 208 -1.02 5.98 -24.29
N GLN A 209 -2.09 6.33 -25.01
CA GLN A 209 -2.99 7.40 -24.61
C GLN A 209 -4.13 6.84 -23.76
N LEU A 210 -4.27 7.34 -22.53
CA LEU A 210 -5.41 7.06 -21.67
C LEU A 210 -6.66 7.64 -22.34
N ASN A 211 -7.59 6.78 -22.75
CA ASN A 211 -8.87 7.12 -23.36
C ASN A 211 -10.02 7.15 -22.36
#